data_AF-A0A6M1XNZ1-F1
#
_entry.id   AF-A0A6M1XNZ1-F1
#
_cell.length_a   1.000
_cell.length_b   1.000
_cell.length_c   1.000
_cell.angle_alpha   90.00
_cell.angle_beta   90.00
_cell.angle_gamma   90.00
#
_symmetry.space_group_name_H-M   'P 1'
#
loop_
_entity.id
_entity.type
_entity.pdbx_description
1 polymer ?
#
loop_
_entity_poly.entity_id
_entity_poly.type
_entity_poly.pdbx_seq_one_letter_code
_entity_poly.pdbx_strand_id
1 'polypeptide(L)' 'MIRKGNTTAIVQLAKDKSEKTRIRVEKTISEMALKEEKINFNSVAQKANVSKSWLYKQKDIRTRVETLRGM' A
#
# COMPACT_ATOMS: atom_id res chain seq x y z
N MET A 1 18.31 19.30 -31.37
CA MET A 1 18.31 19.44 -29.90
C MET A 1 17.42 18.36 -29.31
N ILE A 2 18.00 17.25 -28.81
CA ILE A 2 17.24 16.08 -28.33
C ILE A 2 16.79 16.36 -26.89
N ARG A 3 15.47 16.33 -26.63
CA ARG A 3 14.89 16.45 -25.27
C ARG A 3 15.28 15.24 -24.42
N LYS A 4 16.48 15.25 -23.85
CA LYS A 4 16.90 14.32 -22.79
C LYS A 4 16.33 14.83 -21.46
N GLY A 5 15.50 14.02 -20.78
CA GLY A 5 15.52 14.01 -19.31
C GLY A 5 14.24 13.98 -18.48
N ASN A 6 13.02 14.04 -19.04
CA ASN A 6 11.82 14.10 -18.17
C ASN A 6 11.23 12.73 -17.80
N THR A 7 11.44 11.68 -18.60
CA THR A 7 10.81 10.37 -18.38
C THR A 7 11.38 9.64 -17.17
N THR A 8 12.69 9.73 -16.95
CA THR A 8 13.38 9.09 -15.81
C THR A 8 12.97 9.70 -14.47
N ALA A 9 12.86 11.02 -14.40
CA ALA A 9 12.39 11.73 -13.19
C ALA A 9 10.93 11.37 -12.85
N ILE A 10 10.05 11.28 -13.85
CA ILE A 10 8.64 10.88 -13.66
C ILE A 10 8.53 9.44 -13.17
N VAL A 11 9.30 8.51 -13.75
CA VAL A 11 9.33 7.10 -13.33
C VAL A 11 9.87 6.96 -11.90
N GLN A 12 10.91 7.72 -11.55
CA GLN A 12 11.46 7.71 -10.20
C GLN A 12 10.46 8.24 -9.17
N LEU A 13 9.81 9.38 -9.45
CA LEU A 13 8.75 9.93 -8.60
C LEU A 13 7.58 8.95 -8.42
N ALA A 14 7.22 8.20 -9.47
CA ALA A 14 6.16 7.19 -9.38
C ALA A 14 6.56 6.01 -8.48
N LYS A 15 7.82 5.55 -8.58
CA LYS A 15 8.37 4.51 -7.70
C LYS A 15 8.39 4.97 -6.23
N ASP A 16 8.87 6.19 -5.98
CA ASP A 16 8.95 6.74 -4.62
C ASP A 16 7.55 6.91 -3.99
N LYS A 17 6.55 7.32 -4.78
CA LYS A 17 5.15 7.39 -4.32
C LYS A 17 4.57 6.02 -4.01
N SER A 18 4.88 5.01 -4.84
CA SER A 18 4.44 3.64 -4.60
C SER A 18 5.03 3.09 -3.30
N GLU A 19 6.32 3.30 -3.06
CA GLU A 19 6.98 2.83 -1.85
C GLU A 19 6.46 3.54 -0.59
N LYS A 20 6.29 4.86 -0.66
CA LYS A 20 5.65 5.62 0.45
C LYS A 20 4.25 5.11 0.76
N THR A 21 3.49 4.74 -0.26
CA THR A 21 2.15 4.16 -0.09
C THR A 21 2.24 2.78 0.58
N ARG A 22 3.22 1.96 0.17
CA ARG A 22 3.49 0.64 0.76
C ARG A 22 3.81 0.74 2.24
N ILE A 23 4.77 1.60 2.60
CA ILE A 23 5.18 1.86 3.99
C ILE A 23 3.97 2.34 4.82
N ARG A 24 3.15 3.23 4.28
CA ARG A 24 1.94 3.71 4.97
C ARG A 24 0.96 2.57 5.24
N VAL A 25 0.71 1.71 4.26
CA VAL A 25 -0.21 0.58 4.40
C VAL A 25 0.31 -0.43 5.43
N GLU A 26 1.59 -0.78 5.38
CA GLU A 26 2.20 -1.68 6.37
C GLU A 26 2.12 -1.12 7.79
N LYS A 27 2.40 0.17 7.97
CA LYS A 27 2.24 0.86 9.26
C LYS A 27 0.79 0.82 9.73
N THR A 28 -0.17 1.12 8.86
CA THR A 28 -1.60 1.03 9.19
C THR A 28 -2.01 -0.37 9.63
N ILE A 29 -1.60 -1.41 8.89
CA ILE A 29 -1.92 -2.80 9.27
C ILE A 29 -1.34 -3.15 10.64
N SER A 30 -0.10 -2.72 10.91
CA SER A 30 0.56 -2.97 12.19
C SER A 30 -0.14 -2.24 13.34
N GLU A 31 -0.51 -0.98 13.16
CA GLU A 31 -1.26 -0.21 14.16
C GLU A 31 -2.65 -0.81 14.42
N MET A 32 -3.35 -1.28 13.38
CA MET A 32 -4.63 -1.95 13.52
C MET A 32 -4.49 -3.25 14.30
N ALA A 33 -3.44 -4.04 14.05
CA ALA A 33 -3.17 -5.28 14.76
C ALA A 33 -2.88 -5.03 16.25
N LEU A 34 -2.09 -4.00 16.56
CA LEU A 34 -1.79 -3.60 17.93
C LEU A 34 -3.02 -3.11 18.70
N LYS A 35 -3.98 -2.50 18.01
CA LYS A 35 -5.23 -1.99 18.59
C LYS A 35 -6.36 -3.02 18.60
N GLU A 36 -6.08 -4.26 18.20
CA GLU A 36 -7.08 -5.33 18.03
C GLU A 36 -8.28 -4.90 17.18
N GLU A 37 -8.04 -3.99 16.24
CA GLU A 37 -9.09 -3.52 15.35
C GLU A 37 -9.42 -4.59 14.31
N LYS A 38 -10.65 -4.53 13.78
CA LYS A 38 -11.05 -5.43 12.71
C LYS A 38 -10.20 -5.23 11.45
N ILE A 39 -9.31 -6.18 11.16
CA ILE A 39 -8.48 -6.19 9.95
C ILE A 39 -9.23 -6.88 8.81
N ASN A 40 -9.55 -6.11 7.78
CA ASN A 40 -10.04 -6.60 6.49
C ASN A 40 -9.68 -5.58 5.40
N PHE A 41 -9.84 -5.96 4.13
CA PHE A 41 -9.48 -5.09 3.01
C PHE A 41 -10.19 -3.73 3.02
N ASN A 42 -11.44 -3.65 3.51
CA ASN A 42 -12.18 -2.40 3.55
C ASN A 42 -11.64 -1.46 4.64
N SER A 43 -11.41 -1.97 5.84
CA SER A 43 -10.89 -1.17 6.96
C SER A 43 -9.46 -0.70 6.70
N VAL A 44 -8.61 -1.56 6.14
CA VAL A 44 -7.24 -1.19 5.73
C VAL A 44 -7.25 -0.14 4.62
N ALA A 45 -8.09 -0.30 3.59
CA ALA A 45 -8.22 0.67 2.49
C ALA A 45 -8.60 2.06 2.99
N GLN A 46 -9.59 2.14 3.88
CA GLN A 46 -10.04 3.40 4.47
C GLN A 46 -8.95 4.05 5.32
N LYS A 47 -8.32 3.30 6.24
CA LYS A 47 -7.31 3.87 7.15
C LYS A 47 -6.00 4.24 6.46
N ALA A 48 -5.54 3.43 5.51
CA ALA A 48 -4.31 3.69 4.77
C ALA A 48 -4.52 4.63 3.57
N ASN A 49 -5.76 5.09 3.34
CA ASN A 49 -6.16 5.93 2.22
C ASN A 49 -5.67 5.38 0.86
N VAL A 50 -6.06 4.15 0.57
CA VAL A 50 -5.75 3.44 -0.69
C VAL A 50 -7.00 2.75 -1.22
N SER A 51 -7.05 2.47 -2.51
CA SER A 51 -8.16 1.70 -3.07
C SER A 51 -8.03 0.21 -2.74
N LYS A 52 -9.16 -0.50 -2.64
CA LYS A 52 -9.16 -1.97 -2.51
C LYS A 52 -8.44 -2.66 -3.66
N SER A 53 -8.59 -2.15 -4.88
CA SER A 53 -7.88 -2.66 -6.06
C SER A 53 -6.36 -2.58 -5.90
N TRP A 54 -5.85 -1.50 -5.28
CA TRP A 54 -4.43 -1.38 -4.99
C TRP A 54 -3.95 -2.46 -4.02
N LEU A 55 -4.70 -2.72 -2.94
CA LEU A 55 -4.37 -3.79 -1.98
C LEU A 55 -4.34 -5.17 -2.65
N TYR A 56 -5.30 -5.48 -3.52
CA TYR A 56 -5.32 -6.76 -4.24
C TYR A 56 -4.16 -6.93 -5.23
N LYS A 57 -3.59 -5.83 -5.75
CA LYS A 57 -2.42 -5.87 -6.63
C LYS A 57 -1.13 -6.16 -5.87
N GLN A 58 -1.04 -5.80 -4.59
CA GLN A 58 0.12 -6.06 -3.74
C GLN A 58 -0.05 -7.41 -3.04
N LYS A 59 0.53 -8.46 -3.63
CA LYS A 59 0.35 -9.85 -3.16
C LYS A 59 0.81 -10.05 -1.72
N ASP A 60 1.95 -9.46 -1.35
CA ASP A 60 2.51 -9.45 -0.01
C ASP A 60 1.54 -8.85 1.03
N ILE A 61 1.01 -7.66 0.73
CA ILE A 61 0.03 -6.98 1.60
C ILE A 61 -1.26 -7.78 1.67
N ARG A 62 -1.73 -8.33 0.55
CA ARG A 62 -2.93 -9.15 0.49
C ARG A 62 -2.82 -10.35 1.44
N THR A 63 -1.74 -11.13 1.31
CA THR A 63 -1.48 -12.28 2.17
C THR A 63 -1.43 -11.85 3.63
N ARG A 64 -0.78 -10.73 3.95
CA ARG A 64 -0.73 -10.22 5.33
C ARG A 64 -2.10 -9.91 5.90
N VAL A 65 -2.99 -9.26 5.14
CA VAL A 65 -4.36 -8.94 5.57
C VAL A 65 -5.19 -10.22 5.74
N GLU A 66 -5.04 -11.20 4.84
CA GLU A 66 -5.72 -12.51 4.93
C GLU A 66 -5.29 -13.28 6.19
N THR A 67 -3.98 -13.38 6.44
CA THR A 67 -3.44 -14.04 7.64
C THR A 67 -3.92 -13.38 8.93
N LEU A 68 -3.87 -12.05 9.02
CA LEU A 68 -4.32 -11.32 10.21
C LEU A 68 -5.84 -11.37 10.41
N ARG A 69 -6.60 -11.58 9.33
CA ARG A 69 -8.05 -11.81 9.40
C ARG A 69 -8.39 -13.24 9.87
N GLY A 70 -7.42 -14.16 9.83
CA GLY A 70 -7.63 -15.58 10.10
C GLY A 70 -8.26 -16.34 8.93
N MET A 71 -7.93 -15.96 7.69
CA MET A 71 -8.35 -16.63 6.45
C MET A 71 -7.21 -17.36 5.76
#